data_AF-A0A6A5KKQ7-F1
#
_entry.id   AF-A0A6A5KKQ7-F1
#
_cell.length_a   1.000
_cell.length_b   1.000
_cell.length_c   1.000
_cell.angle_alpha   90.00
_cell.angle_beta   90.00
_cell.angle_gamma   90.00
#
_symmetry.space_group_name_H-M   'P 1'
#
loop_
_entity.id
_entity.type
_entity.pdbx_description
1 polymer ?
#
loop_
_entity_poly.entity_id
_entity_poly.type
_entity_poly.pdbx_seq_one_letter_code
_entity_poly.pdbx_strand_id
1 'polypeptide(L)'
;MWAIPLLLLSLTGHAVSQPGGPIPIPPMLRFQCSQLVVDRLDPLVNPGSIPSPHLHQIVGGNSFTASMDPSTHDLVTESTCTSCTFSEDFSNYWTAVLYFRARNGTYKRVPQFVSEFLTGNAGITVYYIPDTENLVNTTAFRPGFRMLAGDAAASTPVVGARKTCHRCMPETGDFGSLSCAPPDDKALPKTPCLGGIRSTVTFPTCWDGVNLDSPDHMSHVAYATGAAETDVGPTGTCPESHPVVIPQVMYEVMWDVSISVFLRIFLLFEVLANPGGTSQTRPFNDPEIWPEDGSQPFVLSTGDE
;
A
#
# COMPACT_ATOMS: atom_id res chain seq x y z
N MET A 1 6.37 49.74 -25.14
CA MET A 1 5.50 49.06 -24.16
C MET A 1 4.67 48.04 -24.91
N TRP A 2 5.10 46.78 -24.91
CA TRP A 2 4.34 45.66 -25.47
C TRP A 2 3.84 44.82 -24.31
N ALA A 3 2.52 44.72 -24.15
CA ALA A 3 1.89 43.90 -23.15
C ALA A 3 1.74 42.48 -23.70
N ILE A 4 2.36 41.50 -23.05
CA ILE A 4 2.16 40.08 -23.31
C ILE A 4 1.06 39.62 -22.34
N PRO A 5 -0.10 39.12 -22.82
CA PRO A 5 -1.12 38.60 -21.92
C PRO A 5 -0.67 37.26 -21.36
N LEU A 6 -0.61 37.15 -20.02
CA LEU A 6 -0.46 35.87 -19.33
C LEU A 6 -1.71 35.02 -19.61
N LEU A 7 -1.51 33.94 -20.36
CA LEU A 7 -2.49 32.86 -20.47
C LEU A 7 -2.45 32.07 -19.15
N LEU A 8 -3.47 32.22 -18.31
CA LEU A 8 -3.69 31.30 -17.18
C LEU A 8 -4.01 29.92 -17.77
N LEU A 9 -3.03 29.00 -17.75
CA LEU A 9 -3.32 27.58 -17.89
C LEU A 9 -4.01 27.12 -16.60
N SER A 10 -5.33 26.91 -16.67
CA SER A 10 -6.02 26.12 -15.66
C SER A 10 -5.50 24.68 -15.75
N LEU A 11 -4.70 24.26 -14.78
CA LEU A 11 -4.41 22.85 -14.55
C LEU A 11 -5.70 22.20 -14.05
N THR A 12 -6.56 21.77 -14.98
CA THR A 12 -7.64 20.84 -14.65
C THR A 12 -6.97 19.50 -14.34
N GLY A 13 -6.87 19.18 -13.05
CA GLY A 13 -6.53 17.83 -12.59
C GLY A 13 -7.50 16.86 -13.27
N HIS A 14 -6.96 16.00 -14.12
CA HIS A 14 -7.78 14.99 -14.79
C HIS A 14 -8.09 13.91 -13.75
N ALA A 15 -9.24 14.04 -13.08
CA ALA A 15 -9.87 12.91 -12.45
C ALA A 15 -10.26 11.92 -13.57
N VAL A 16 -9.38 10.96 -13.85
CA VAL A 16 -9.71 9.86 -14.77
C VAL A 16 -10.58 8.89 -13.97
N SER A 17 -11.89 8.90 -14.21
CA SER A 17 -12.72 7.75 -13.86
C SER A 17 -12.16 6.55 -14.62
N GLN A 18 -11.87 5.44 -13.93
CA GLN A 18 -11.45 4.22 -14.60
C GLN A 18 -12.52 3.85 -15.65
N PRO A 19 -12.12 3.54 -16.89
CA PRO A 19 -13.07 3.11 -17.91
C PRO A 19 -13.80 1.87 -17.39
N GLY A 20 -15.14 1.93 -17.37
CA GLY A 20 -15.99 0.86 -16.88
C GLY A 20 -15.73 -0.43 -17.65
N GLY A 21 -15.01 -1.35 -17.01
CA GLY A 21 -14.96 -2.75 -17.44
C GLY A 21 -16.31 -3.43 -17.21
N PRO A 22 -16.41 -4.73 -17.54
CA PRO A 22 -17.64 -5.52 -17.30
C PRO A 22 -18.00 -5.66 -15.81
N ILE A 23 -17.13 -5.22 -14.91
CA ILE A 23 -17.34 -5.13 -13.47
C ILE A 23 -17.61 -3.65 -13.15
N PRO A 24 -18.77 -3.29 -12.57
CA PRO A 24 -19.00 -1.94 -12.08
C PRO A 24 -17.93 -1.63 -11.01
N ILE A 25 -16.94 -0.80 -11.36
CA ILE A 25 -15.98 -0.29 -10.38
C ILE A 25 -16.67 0.90 -9.72
N PRO A 26 -16.96 0.82 -8.42
CA PRO A 26 -17.67 1.89 -7.74
C PRO A 26 -16.79 3.12 -7.60
N PRO A 27 -17.39 4.32 -7.47
CA PRO A 27 -16.62 5.55 -7.31
C PRO A 27 -15.80 5.46 -6.02
N MET A 28 -14.48 5.42 -6.17
CA MET A 28 -13.51 5.37 -5.09
C MET A 28 -12.36 6.33 -5.38
N LEU A 29 -11.72 6.83 -4.33
CA LEU A 29 -10.42 7.47 -4.51
C LEU A 29 -9.37 6.37 -4.59
N ARG A 30 -8.62 6.34 -5.69
CA ARG A 30 -7.47 5.48 -5.91
C ARG A 30 -6.34 6.36 -6.43
N PHE A 31 -5.24 6.43 -5.69
CA PHE A 31 -4.12 7.28 -6.07
C PHE A 31 -2.78 6.71 -5.63
N GLN A 32 -1.72 7.10 -6.34
CA GLN A 32 -0.36 6.69 -6.02
C GLN A 32 0.28 7.70 -5.08
N CYS A 33 0.96 7.20 -4.05
CA CYS A 33 1.96 7.95 -3.29
C CYS A 33 3.33 7.33 -3.54
N SER A 34 4.22 8.10 -4.16
CA SER A 34 5.59 7.65 -4.44
C SER A 34 6.39 7.49 -3.15
N GLN A 35 7.40 6.65 -3.17
CA GLN A 35 8.32 6.46 -2.04
C GLN A 35 8.91 7.82 -1.61
N LEU A 36 8.59 8.25 -0.38
CA LEU A 36 9.22 9.42 0.23
C LEU A 36 10.58 9.01 0.81
N VAL A 37 10.56 8.03 1.71
CA VAL A 37 11.77 7.48 2.35
C VAL A 37 11.52 6.03 2.78
N VAL A 38 12.61 5.27 2.91
CA VAL A 38 12.62 3.99 3.63
C VAL A 38 13.48 4.20 4.87
N ASP A 39 12.87 4.17 6.05
CA ASP A 39 13.55 4.49 7.30
C ASP A 39 13.01 3.69 8.49
N ARG A 40 13.80 3.59 9.55
CA ARG A 40 13.44 2.96 10.82
C ARG A 40 12.79 3.99 11.74
N LEU A 41 11.63 4.45 11.31
CA LEU A 41 10.79 5.37 12.06
C LEU A 41 9.39 4.77 12.19
N ASP A 42 8.81 4.84 13.38
CA ASP A 42 7.47 4.35 13.66
C ASP A 42 6.83 5.18 14.78
N PRO A 43 6.26 6.35 14.45
CA PRO A 43 5.70 7.26 15.44
C PRO A 43 4.40 6.75 16.09
N LEU A 44 3.77 5.69 15.56
CA LEU A 44 2.61 5.06 16.22
C LEU A 44 3.09 4.03 17.24
N VAL A 45 3.82 3.00 16.80
CA VAL A 45 4.14 1.86 17.70
C VAL A 45 5.36 2.15 18.58
N ASN A 46 6.33 2.93 18.10
CA ASN A 46 7.60 3.21 18.79
C ASN A 46 7.92 4.71 18.81
N PRO A 47 7.04 5.56 19.38
CA PRO A 47 7.18 7.02 19.33
C PRO A 47 8.52 7.47 19.94
N GLY A 48 9.27 8.24 19.17
CA GLY A 48 10.57 8.80 19.54
C GLY A 48 11.76 7.85 19.38
N SER A 49 11.55 6.58 19.03
CA SER A 49 12.64 5.62 18.85
C SER A 49 13.37 5.82 17.52
N ILE A 50 14.69 5.99 17.58
CA ILE A 50 15.56 6.10 16.40
C ILE A 50 16.82 5.25 16.63
N PRO A 51 17.00 4.12 15.91
CA PRO A 51 16.03 3.51 14.99
C PRO A 51 14.84 2.90 15.73
N SER A 52 13.69 2.76 15.06
CA SER A 52 12.64 1.84 15.48
C SER A 52 12.99 0.38 15.11
N PRO A 53 12.39 -0.62 15.79
CA PRO A 53 12.64 -2.03 15.50
C PRO A 53 12.29 -2.46 14.06
N HIS A 54 11.36 -1.76 13.40
CA HIS A 54 10.89 -2.10 12.05
C HIS A 54 11.38 -1.10 11.00
N LEU A 55 11.65 -1.60 9.80
CA LEU A 55 11.95 -0.75 8.65
C LEU A 55 10.66 -0.48 7.88
N HIS A 56 10.35 0.80 7.67
CA HIS A 56 9.13 1.19 6.98
C HIS A 56 9.41 1.87 5.65
N GLN A 57 8.61 1.53 4.65
CA GLN A 57 8.40 2.38 3.49
C GLN A 57 7.39 3.45 3.88
N ILE A 58 7.78 4.72 3.83
CA ILE A 58 6.96 5.86 4.21
C ILE A 58 6.60 6.68 2.97
N VAL A 59 5.33 7.09 2.85
CA VAL A 59 4.81 7.95 1.78
C VAL A 59 3.83 8.99 2.35
N GLY A 60 3.50 10.02 1.57
CA GLY A 60 2.57 11.07 1.96
C GLY A 60 3.23 12.40 2.30
N GLY A 61 2.67 13.13 3.27
CA GLY A 61 3.15 14.44 3.72
C GLY A 61 4.59 14.44 4.26
N ASN A 62 5.30 15.56 4.11
CA ASN A 62 6.71 15.68 4.51
C ASN A 62 6.95 16.03 5.98
N SER A 63 5.92 16.11 6.82
CA SER A 63 6.04 16.33 8.28
C SER A 63 6.28 15.05 9.10
N PHE A 64 6.54 13.92 8.45
CA PHE A 64 6.74 12.64 9.14
C PHE A 64 8.01 12.64 10.03
N THR A 65 7.84 12.47 11.34
CA THR A 65 8.93 12.47 12.34
C THR A 65 8.81 11.30 13.32
N ALA A 66 9.82 11.08 14.17
CA ALA A 66 9.88 9.91 15.03
C ALA A 66 8.80 9.84 16.12
N SER A 67 8.26 10.96 16.61
CA SER A 67 7.34 10.97 17.76
C SER A 67 5.90 11.37 17.44
N MET A 68 5.67 12.21 16.40
CA MET A 68 4.37 12.77 15.97
C MET A 68 3.29 12.82 17.08
N ASP A 69 3.57 13.48 18.20
CA ASP A 69 2.60 13.62 19.30
C ASP A 69 1.41 14.50 18.83
N PRO A 70 0.16 14.00 18.85
CA PRO A 70 -0.99 14.73 18.33
C PRO A 70 -1.30 16.03 19.10
N SER A 71 -0.77 16.20 20.32
CA SER A 71 -0.94 17.43 21.11
C SER A 71 -0.03 18.57 20.67
N THR A 72 1.09 18.27 20.00
CA THR A 72 2.09 19.26 19.60
C THR A 72 2.41 19.26 18.11
N HIS A 73 1.97 18.25 17.37
CA HIS A 73 2.32 18.04 15.97
C HIS A 73 1.07 17.75 15.13
N ASP A 74 0.61 18.77 14.42
CA ASP A 74 -0.45 18.65 13.43
C ASP A 74 0.16 18.41 12.04
N LEU A 75 0.13 17.14 11.64
CA LEU A 75 0.74 16.63 10.41
C LEU A 75 0.30 17.41 9.16
N VAL A 76 -0.96 17.85 9.10
CA VAL A 76 -1.54 18.52 7.92
C VAL A 76 -1.01 19.95 7.83
N THR A 77 -0.95 20.66 8.96
CA THR A 77 -0.48 22.05 8.98
C THR A 77 1.04 22.18 8.85
N GLU A 78 1.78 21.18 9.33
CA GLU A 78 3.25 21.18 9.26
C GLU A 78 3.79 20.66 7.91
N SER A 79 2.97 19.92 7.15
CA SER A 79 3.34 19.47 5.81
C SER A 79 3.27 20.61 4.79
N THR A 80 4.29 20.70 3.96
CA THR A 80 4.40 21.68 2.84
C THR A 80 4.42 21.00 1.48
N CYS A 81 4.66 19.70 1.42
CA CYS A 81 4.54 18.89 0.22
C CYS A 81 4.12 17.45 0.57
N THR A 82 3.71 16.70 -0.45
CA THR A 82 3.30 15.31 -0.35
C THR A 82 3.88 14.50 -1.51
N SER A 83 4.15 13.22 -1.28
CA SER A 83 4.53 12.29 -2.35
C SER A 83 3.33 11.67 -3.09
N CYS A 84 2.10 12.03 -2.68
CA CYS A 84 0.85 11.57 -3.28
C CYS A 84 0.45 12.33 -4.54
N THR A 85 -0.38 11.69 -5.37
CA THR A 85 -0.89 12.27 -6.63
C THR A 85 -1.74 13.52 -6.38
N PHE A 86 -2.52 13.52 -5.29
CA PHE A 86 -3.29 14.69 -4.86
C PHE A 86 -2.41 15.59 -3.99
N SER A 87 -2.21 16.83 -4.44
CA SER A 87 -1.39 17.83 -3.74
C SER A 87 -1.94 18.25 -2.38
N GLU A 88 -3.23 18.02 -2.16
CA GLU A 88 -3.98 18.36 -0.96
C GLU A 88 -3.93 17.24 0.09
N ASP A 89 -3.44 16.04 -0.26
CA ASP A 89 -3.33 14.94 0.70
C ASP A 89 -2.00 14.99 1.45
N PHE A 90 -2.04 15.50 2.68
CA PHE A 90 -0.91 15.52 3.60
C PHE A 90 -0.91 14.37 4.62
N SER A 91 -1.78 13.38 4.45
CA SER A 91 -1.76 12.18 5.29
C SER A 91 -0.45 11.42 5.14
N ASN A 92 -0.05 10.68 6.17
CA ASN A 92 1.10 9.78 6.10
C ASN A 92 0.64 8.32 6.07
N TYR A 93 1.29 7.54 5.20
CA TYR A 93 1.03 6.11 5.05
C TYR A 93 2.35 5.37 5.07
N TRP A 94 2.42 4.26 5.81
CA TRP A 94 3.63 3.44 5.83
C TRP A 94 3.32 1.96 6.03
N THR A 95 4.22 1.13 5.51
CA THR A 95 4.14 -0.34 5.61
C THR A 95 5.52 -0.91 5.90
N ALA A 96 5.56 -2.09 6.50
CA ALA A 96 6.81 -2.84 6.66
C ALA A 96 7.42 -3.16 5.29
N VAL A 97 8.74 -3.07 5.21
CA VAL A 97 9.49 -3.40 3.98
C VAL A 97 9.63 -4.90 3.83
N LEU A 98 9.47 -5.39 2.59
CA LEU A 98 9.69 -6.78 2.22
C LEU A 98 11.16 -7.07 1.91
N TYR A 99 11.67 -8.18 2.46
CA TYR A 99 12.98 -8.73 2.18
C TYR A 99 12.86 -10.14 1.59
N PHE A 100 13.77 -10.47 0.69
CA PHE A 100 14.03 -11.82 0.21
C PHE A 100 15.24 -12.39 0.94
N ARG A 101 15.05 -13.52 1.61
CA ARG A 101 16.10 -14.32 2.24
C ARG A 101 16.64 -15.32 1.22
N ALA A 102 17.86 -15.06 0.74
CA ALA A 102 18.55 -15.95 -0.19
C ALA A 102 19.00 -17.25 0.51
N ARG A 103 19.26 -18.29 -0.29
CA ARG A 103 19.73 -19.63 0.16
C ARG A 103 21.00 -19.56 1.03
N ASN A 104 21.86 -18.58 0.80
CA ASN A 104 23.08 -18.33 1.59
C ASN A 104 22.82 -17.61 2.93
N GLY A 105 21.56 -17.34 3.26
CA GLY A 105 21.14 -16.67 4.49
C GLY A 105 21.17 -15.14 4.43
N THR A 106 21.59 -14.51 3.32
CA THR A 106 21.58 -13.06 3.20
C THR A 106 20.21 -12.51 2.84
N TYR A 107 19.93 -11.28 3.28
CA TYR A 107 18.69 -10.59 3.01
C TYR A 107 18.88 -9.54 1.92
N LYS A 108 17.97 -9.52 0.96
CA LYS A 108 17.90 -8.52 -0.10
C LYS A 108 16.57 -7.78 0.01
N ARG A 109 16.62 -6.46 0.16
CA ARG A 109 15.39 -5.65 0.16
C ARG A 109 14.71 -5.77 -1.20
N VAL A 110 13.41 -6.03 -1.20
CA VAL A 110 12.60 -6.11 -2.42
C VAL A 110 12.15 -4.69 -2.78
N PRO A 111 12.52 -4.17 -3.96
CA PRO A 111 12.05 -2.87 -4.42
C PRO A 111 10.54 -2.88 -4.64
N GLN A 112 9.93 -1.70 -4.64
CA GLN A 112 8.53 -1.53 -5.05
C GLN A 112 8.45 -0.93 -6.45
N PHE A 113 7.37 -1.20 -7.15
CA PHE A 113 7.01 -0.53 -8.38
C PHE A 113 5.59 0.04 -8.28
N VAL A 114 5.17 0.77 -9.30
CA VAL A 114 3.87 1.46 -9.29
C VAL A 114 2.77 0.49 -9.71
N SER A 115 1.61 0.56 -9.04
CA SER A 115 0.42 -0.20 -9.41
C SER A 115 -0.08 0.17 -10.81
N GLU A 116 -0.79 -0.75 -11.45
CA GLU A 116 -1.20 -0.62 -12.83
C GLU A 116 -2.05 0.63 -13.07
N PHE A 117 -1.78 1.30 -14.20
CA PHE A 117 -2.44 2.53 -14.64
C PHE A 117 -2.21 3.78 -13.77
N LEU A 118 -1.27 3.72 -12.83
CA LEU A 118 -0.84 4.88 -12.05
C LEU A 118 0.56 5.33 -12.46
N THR A 119 0.89 6.56 -12.10
CA THR A 119 2.21 7.17 -12.33
C THR A 119 2.84 7.51 -10.99
N GLY A 120 4.11 7.19 -10.83
CA GLY A 120 4.86 7.48 -9.61
C GLY A 120 6.22 6.80 -9.62
N ASN A 121 6.82 6.68 -8.44
CA ASN A 121 8.08 5.95 -8.24
C ASN A 121 8.00 5.15 -6.93
N ALA A 122 7.97 3.81 -7.03
CA ALA A 122 7.79 2.93 -5.88
C ALA A 122 6.60 3.36 -4.98
N GLY A 123 6.60 2.99 -3.70
CA GLY A 123 5.65 3.50 -2.72
C GLY A 123 4.37 2.67 -2.61
N ILE A 124 3.25 3.34 -2.36
CA ILE A 124 1.98 2.72 -1.95
C ILE A 124 0.85 3.32 -2.79
N THR A 125 -0.02 2.48 -3.32
CA THR A 125 -1.31 2.92 -3.85
C THR A 125 -2.32 2.92 -2.72
N VAL A 126 -2.94 4.07 -2.47
CA VAL A 126 -3.91 4.28 -1.40
C VAL A 126 -5.30 4.36 -1.99
N TYR A 127 -6.23 3.66 -1.33
CA TYR A 127 -7.63 3.66 -1.67
C TYR A 127 -8.46 4.20 -0.51
N TYR A 128 -9.42 5.07 -0.81
CA TYR A 128 -10.55 5.39 0.06
C TYR A 128 -11.82 4.99 -0.66
N ILE A 129 -12.47 3.94 -0.17
CA ILE A 129 -13.61 3.31 -0.81
C ILE A 129 -14.84 3.57 0.04
N PRO A 130 -15.79 4.42 -0.42
CA PRO A 130 -17.06 4.62 0.27
C PRO A 130 -17.96 3.40 0.08
N ASP A 131 -19.14 3.42 0.69
CA ASP A 131 -20.17 2.46 0.34
C ASP A 131 -20.58 2.60 -1.12
N THR A 132 -20.39 1.51 -1.86
CA THR A 132 -20.41 1.48 -3.32
C THR A 132 -21.82 1.48 -3.88
N GLU A 133 -22.77 1.03 -3.07
CA GLU A 133 -24.19 0.96 -3.37
C GLU A 133 -24.97 2.15 -2.76
N ASN A 134 -24.29 3.03 -2.00
CA ASN A 134 -24.86 4.17 -1.29
C ASN A 134 -26.09 3.81 -0.42
N LEU A 135 -26.06 2.60 0.15
CA LEU A 135 -27.01 2.04 1.09
C LEU A 135 -26.74 2.52 2.52
N VAL A 136 -25.50 2.89 2.85
CA VAL A 136 -25.13 3.38 4.19
C VAL A 136 -24.47 4.75 4.16
N ASN A 137 -24.81 5.58 5.16
CA ASN A 137 -24.21 6.90 5.30
C ASN A 137 -22.76 6.75 5.81
N THR A 138 -21.80 7.01 4.92
CA THR A 138 -20.37 6.94 5.24
C THR A 138 -19.89 8.27 5.82
N THR A 139 -19.27 8.25 6.99
CA THR A 139 -18.72 9.44 7.67
C THR A 139 -17.26 9.66 7.27
N ALA A 140 -16.93 10.85 6.77
CA ALA A 140 -15.54 11.18 6.44
C ALA A 140 -14.63 11.18 7.69
N PHE A 141 -13.36 10.80 7.49
CA PHE A 141 -12.34 10.89 8.53
C PHE A 141 -12.19 12.34 9.03
N ARG A 142 -11.97 12.49 10.33
CA ARG A 142 -11.67 13.78 10.95
C ARG A 142 -10.14 13.98 10.99
N PRO A 143 -9.64 15.23 10.95
CA PRO A 143 -8.21 15.49 11.14
C PRO A 143 -7.70 14.87 12.45
N GLY A 144 -6.52 14.24 12.39
CA GLY A 144 -5.92 13.53 13.54
C GLY A 144 -6.30 12.06 13.67
N PHE A 145 -7.12 11.51 12.77
CA PHE A 145 -7.45 10.08 12.77
C PHE A 145 -6.21 9.22 12.53
N ARG A 146 -5.99 8.19 13.36
CA ARG A 146 -4.84 7.28 13.26
C ARG A 146 -5.32 5.85 13.37
N MET A 147 -4.81 4.97 12.51
CA MET A 147 -5.15 3.54 12.56
C MET A 147 -3.93 2.69 12.32
N LEU A 148 -3.89 1.55 12.99
CA LEU A 148 -2.97 0.45 12.71
C LEU A 148 -3.77 -0.78 12.27
N ALA A 149 -3.28 -1.46 11.24
CA ALA A 149 -3.88 -2.70 10.74
C ALA A 149 -2.82 -3.80 10.62
N GLY A 150 -3.25 -5.05 10.86
CA GLY A 150 -2.37 -6.21 10.92
C GLY A 150 -1.86 -6.50 12.34
N ASP A 151 -1.08 -7.57 12.47
CA ASP A 151 -0.41 -7.96 13.71
C ASP A 151 1.04 -8.32 13.37
N ALA A 152 1.97 -7.50 13.84
CA ALA A 152 3.39 -7.69 13.56
C ALA A 152 4.01 -8.90 14.28
N ALA A 153 3.35 -9.42 15.33
CA ALA A 153 3.77 -10.62 16.03
C ALA A 153 3.19 -11.91 15.42
N ALA A 154 2.27 -11.80 14.44
CA ALA A 154 1.65 -12.96 13.83
C ALA A 154 2.63 -13.74 12.95
N SER A 155 2.99 -14.96 13.39
CA SER A 155 3.83 -15.89 12.62
C SER A 155 3.04 -16.86 11.73
N THR A 156 1.71 -16.82 11.82
CA THR A 156 0.78 -17.64 11.03
C THR A 156 -0.44 -16.81 10.65
N PRO A 157 -1.09 -17.05 9.49
CA PRO A 157 -2.32 -16.37 9.14
C PRO A 157 -3.36 -16.51 10.26
N VAL A 158 -3.82 -15.39 10.81
CA VAL A 158 -4.80 -15.40 11.88
C VAL A 158 -6.17 -15.73 11.28
N VAL A 159 -6.78 -16.82 11.75
CA VAL A 159 -8.09 -17.30 11.29
C VAL A 159 -9.16 -16.26 11.67
N GLY A 160 -9.93 -15.78 10.69
CA GLY A 160 -10.95 -14.76 10.90
C GLY A 160 -10.42 -13.33 11.03
N ALA A 161 -9.10 -13.12 11.13
CA ALA A 161 -8.53 -11.79 11.00
C ALA A 161 -8.66 -11.36 9.54
N ARG A 162 -9.30 -10.21 9.38
CA ARG A 162 -9.33 -9.53 8.10
C ARG A 162 -7.96 -8.96 7.80
N LYS A 163 -7.48 -9.35 6.61
CA LYS A 163 -7.00 -8.44 5.57
C LYS A 163 -5.55 -7.96 5.66
N THR A 164 -4.65 -8.92 5.43
CA THR A 164 -3.57 -8.74 4.45
C THR A 164 -3.58 -9.94 3.50
N CYS A 165 -3.52 -9.70 2.19
CA CYS A 165 -3.48 -10.74 1.18
C CYS A 165 -2.36 -10.45 0.18
N HIS A 166 -1.83 -11.51 -0.41
CA HIS A 166 -0.74 -11.46 -1.36
C HIS A 166 -1.13 -12.20 -2.63
N ARG A 167 -0.71 -11.65 -3.76
CA ARG A 167 -0.88 -12.25 -5.06
C ARG A 167 0.45 -12.40 -5.76
N CYS A 168 0.71 -13.60 -6.24
CA CYS A 168 1.76 -13.84 -7.21
C CYS A 168 1.26 -13.47 -8.60
N MET A 169 1.70 -12.33 -9.15
CA MET A 169 1.14 -11.82 -10.40
C MET A 169 1.78 -12.49 -11.63
N PRO A 170 0.98 -12.74 -12.69
CA PRO A 170 1.50 -13.19 -13.97
C PRO A 170 2.32 -12.08 -14.63
N GLU A 171 3.19 -12.44 -15.58
CA GLU A 171 4.06 -11.50 -16.31
C GLU A 171 3.28 -10.36 -16.98
N THR A 172 2.06 -10.65 -17.43
CA THR A 172 1.19 -9.68 -18.10
C THR A 172 0.63 -8.61 -17.17
N GLY A 173 0.75 -8.75 -15.84
CA GLY A 173 0.00 -7.98 -14.85
C GLY A 173 -1.38 -8.59 -14.56
N ASP A 174 -2.05 -8.11 -13.50
CA ASP A 174 -3.31 -8.67 -13.00
C ASP A 174 -4.45 -7.63 -12.96
N PHE A 175 -5.14 -7.45 -14.09
CA PHE A 175 -6.04 -6.31 -14.32
C PHE A 175 -7.52 -6.52 -13.98
N GLY A 176 -7.91 -7.63 -13.35
CA GLY A 176 -9.33 -7.96 -13.17
C GLY A 176 -9.67 -8.77 -11.93
N SER A 177 -8.71 -8.96 -11.02
CA SER A 177 -8.94 -9.75 -9.82
C SER A 177 -9.32 -8.85 -8.66
N LEU A 178 -10.41 -9.20 -7.98
CA LEU A 178 -10.77 -8.58 -6.71
C LEU A 178 -9.67 -8.83 -5.69
N SER A 179 -9.39 -7.85 -4.84
CA SER A 179 -8.44 -7.99 -3.74
C SER A 179 -8.88 -9.12 -2.80
N CYS A 180 -7.94 -9.93 -2.35
CA CYS A 180 -8.20 -11.08 -1.46
C CYS A 180 -9.14 -12.15 -2.06
N ALA A 181 -9.41 -12.13 -3.36
CA ALA A 181 -10.11 -13.21 -4.05
C ALA A 181 -9.11 -14.23 -4.63
N PRO A 182 -9.47 -15.51 -4.78
CA PRO A 182 -8.59 -16.48 -5.41
C PRO A 182 -8.07 -15.99 -6.76
N PRO A 183 -6.77 -16.19 -7.09
CA PRO A 183 -5.73 -16.94 -6.36
C PRO A 183 -4.95 -16.19 -5.25
N ASP A 184 -5.46 -15.08 -4.69
CA ASP A 184 -4.79 -14.40 -3.58
C ASP A 184 -4.74 -15.31 -2.33
N ASP A 185 -3.65 -15.20 -1.56
CA ASP A 185 -3.41 -15.97 -0.33
C ASP A 185 -3.01 -15.03 0.82
N LYS A 186 -3.26 -15.41 2.06
CA LYS A 186 -2.79 -14.67 3.25
C LYS A 186 -1.29 -14.84 3.48
N ALA A 187 -0.69 -15.90 2.95
CA ALA A 187 0.75 -16.12 2.97
C ALA A 187 1.43 -15.48 1.76
N LEU A 188 2.66 -15.02 1.97
CA LEU A 188 3.52 -14.57 0.86
C LEU A 188 3.80 -15.73 -0.12
N PRO A 189 3.91 -15.47 -1.43
CA PRO A 189 4.24 -16.50 -2.42
C PRO A 189 5.61 -17.15 -2.15
N LYS A 190 5.69 -18.47 -2.26
CA LYS A 190 6.96 -19.20 -2.05
C LYS A 190 7.79 -19.35 -3.32
N THR A 191 7.22 -18.99 -4.46
CA THR A 191 7.81 -19.15 -5.79
C THR A 191 8.01 -17.80 -6.46
N PRO A 192 8.87 -17.72 -7.47
CA PRO A 192 8.99 -16.52 -8.28
C PRO A 192 7.66 -16.09 -8.91
N CYS A 193 7.40 -14.79 -8.90
CA CYS A 193 6.22 -14.17 -9.49
C CYS A 193 6.66 -13.29 -10.65
N LEU A 194 6.36 -13.69 -11.89
CA LEU A 194 6.87 -13.02 -13.09
C LEU A 194 6.40 -11.56 -13.21
N GLY A 195 5.22 -11.24 -12.71
CA GLY A 195 4.69 -9.88 -12.63
C GLY A 195 4.98 -9.16 -11.30
N GLY A 196 5.74 -9.77 -10.39
CA GLY A 196 5.91 -9.29 -9.02
C GLY A 196 4.85 -9.79 -8.05
N ILE A 197 4.89 -9.29 -6.81
CA ILE A 197 3.92 -9.62 -5.76
C ILE A 197 3.06 -8.39 -5.47
N ARG A 198 1.73 -8.52 -5.55
CA ARG A 198 0.80 -7.52 -5.02
C ARG A 198 0.49 -7.88 -3.58
N SER A 199 0.61 -6.93 -2.66
CA SER A 199 0.12 -7.05 -1.29
C SER A 199 -0.98 -6.04 -1.07
N THR A 200 -2.08 -6.49 -0.48
CA THR A 200 -3.20 -5.62 -0.11
C THR A 200 -3.39 -5.67 1.40
N VAL A 201 -3.44 -4.51 2.04
CA VAL A 201 -3.77 -4.35 3.46
C VAL A 201 -5.09 -3.59 3.54
N THR A 202 -6.07 -4.10 4.28
CA THR A 202 -7.37 -3.42 4.40
C THR A 202 -7.67 -3.09 5.84
N PHE A 203 -8.05 -1.85 6.06
CA PHE A 203 -8.33 -1.30 7.37
C PHE A 203 -9.79 -1.55 7.80
N PRO A 204 -10.08 -1.48 9.11
CA PRO A 204 -11.43 -1.42 9.65
C PRO A 204 -12.32 -0.36 9.02
N THR A 205 -13.64 -0.58 9.06
CA THR A 205 -14.66 0.31 8.45
C THR A 205 -15.71 0.81 9.44
N CYS A 206 -15.59 0.42 10.71
CA CYS A 206 -16.49 0.84 11.79
C CYS A 206 -15.70 1.61 12.84
N TRP A 207 -16.22 2.77 13.23
CA TRP A 207 -15.60 3.67 14.20
C TRP A 207 -16.51 3.83 15.42
N ASP A 208 -15.93 3.95 16.62
CA ASP A 208 -16.65 4.18 17.88
C ASP A 208 -17.43 5.51 17.94
N GLY A 209 -17.14 6.43 17.01
CA GLY A 209 -17.81 7.72 16.90
C GLY A 209 -17.27 8.78 17.87
N VAL A 210 -16.26 8.44 18.66
CA VAL A 210 -15.73 9.27 19.75
C VAL A 210 -14.23 9.51 19.60
N ASN A 211 -13.41 8.45 19.50
CA ASN A 211 -11.96 8.53 19.59
C ASN A 211 -11.31 8.57 18.21
N LEU A 212 -10.50 9.59 17.92
CA LEU A 212 -9.73 9.66 16.66
C LEU A 212 -8.53 8.73 16.64
N ASP A 213 -8.12 8.29 17.83
CA ASP A 213 -7.02 7.38 18.05
C ASP A 213 -7.23 6.68 19.40
N SER A 214 -6.72 5.46 19.54
CA SER A 214 -6.67 4.72 20.80
C SER A 214 -5.22 4.46 21.18
N PRO A 215 -4.88 4.16 22.46
CA PRO A 215 -3.51 3.89 22.85
C PRO A 215 -2.81 2.75 22.09
N ASP A 216 -3.58 1.83 21.51
CA ASP A 216 -3.12 0.73 20.66
C ASP A 216 -3.31 1.00 19.15
N HIS A 217 -3.84 2.17 18.78
CA HIS A 217 -4.18 2.58 17.41
C HIS A 217 -5.19 1.65 16.70
N MET A 218 -5.88 0.78 17.45
CA MET A 218 -6.73 -0.29 16.92
C MET A 218 -8.11 -0.31 17.58
N SER A 219 -8.22 -0.18 18.91
CA SER A 219 -9.46 -0.45 19.64
C SER A 219 -10.60 0.54 19.40
N HIS A 220 -10.32 1.72 18.81
CA HIS A 220 -11.35 2.71 18.45
C HIS A 220 -12.01 2.41 17.09
N VAL A 221 -11.51 1.42 16.36
CA VAL A 221 -12.07 0.95 15.09
C VAL A 221 -12.30 -0.57 15.11
N ALA A 222 -13.27 -1.02 14.33
CA ALA A 222 -13.61 -2.43 14.20
C ALA A 222 -13.91 -2.82 12.76
N TYR A 223 -13.61 -4.07 12.43
CA TYR A 223 -14.08 -4.66 11.19
C TYR A 223 -15.58 -5.00 11.30
N ALA A 224 -16.38 -4.63 10.30
CA ALA A 224 -17.82 -4.90 10.27
C ALA A 224 -18.14 -6.41 10.37
N THR A 225 -19.18 -6.79 11.09
CA THR A 225 -19.67 -8.17 11.12
C THR A 225 -20.36 -8.52 9.80
N GLY A 226 -20.24 -9.77 9.33
CA GLY A 226 -20.93 -10.24 8.12
C GLY A 226 -20.34 -9.81 6.76
N ALA A 227 -19.37 -8.90 6.72
CA ALA A 227 -18.63 -8.59 5.49
C ALA A 227 -17.71 -9.75 5.05
N ALA A 228 -17.66 -10.01 3.74
CA ALA A 228 -16.78 -11.04 3.16
C ALA A 228 -15.34 -10.53 3.00
N GLU A 229 -14.40 -11.46 2.78
CA GLU A 229 -12.98 -11.13 2.59
C GLU A 229 -12.77 -10.31 1.30
N THR A 230 -13.53 -10.61 0.24
CA THR A 230 -13.47 -10.01 -1.09
C THR A 230 -14.33 -8.76 -1.25
N ASP A 231 -15.02 -8.34 -0.18
CA ASP A 231 -15.89 -7.16 -0.24
C ASP A 231 -15.07 -5.88 -0.45
N VAL A 232 -15.65 -4.99 -1.26
CA VAL A 232 -15.07 -3.70 -1.65
C VAL A 232 -15.86 -2.60 -0.94
N GLY A 233 -15.21 -1.90 -0.01
CA GLY A 233 -15.84 -0.83 0.76
C GLY A 233 -16.44 -1.29 2.10
N PRO A 234 -17.16 -0.40 2.80
CA PRO A 234 -17.74 -0.66 4.11
C PRO A 234 -19.03 -1.49 4.01
N THR A 235 -18.88 -2.78 3.70
CA THR A 235 -19.98 -3.75 3.69
C THR A 235 -20.24 -4.36 5.08
N GLY A 236 -21.29 -5.16 5.20
CA GLY A 236 -21.65 -5.81 6.46
C GLY A 236 -22.33 -4.87 7.45
N THR A 237 -22.25 -5.19 8.74
CA THR A 237 -22.89 -4.42 9.81
C THR A 237 -21.89 -4.08 10.90
N CYS A 238 -21.77 -2.79 11.20
CA CYS A 238 -20.95 -2.33 12.30
C CYS A 238 -21.51 -2.77 13.65
N PRO A 239 -20.65 -3.23 14.59
CA PRO A 239 -21.10 -3.62 15.92
C PRO A 239 -21.58 -2.38 16.70
N GLU A 240 -22.41 -2.58 17.72
CA GLU A 240 -22.92 -1.49 18.56
C GLU A 240 -21.81 -0.67 19.25
N SER A 241 -20.66 -1.29 19.50
CA SER A 241 -19.47 -0.61 20.03
C SER A 241 -18.81 0.35 19.05
N HIS A 242 -19.05 0.18 17.75
CA HIS A 242 -18.43 0.96 16.67
C HIS A 242 -19.48 1.40 15.63
N PRO A 243 -20.51 2.17 16.02
CA PRO A 243 -21.71 2.33 15.20
C PRO A 243 -21.53 3.22 13.96
N VAL A 244 -20.40 3.92 13.83
CA VAL A 244 -20.18 4.89 12.75
C VAL A 244 -19.46 4.23 11.59
N VAL A 245 -20.09 4.20 10.42
CA VAL A 245 -19.47 3.71 9.18
C VAL A 245 -18.49 4.77 8.65
N ILE A 246 -17.26 4.35 8.34
CA ILE A 246 -16.20 5.16 7.71
C ILE A 246 -15.74 4.51 6.39
N PRO A 247 -15.14 5.26 5.45
CA PRO A 247 -14.64 4.70 4.20
C PRO A 247 -13.61 3.60 4.47
N GLN A 248 -13.60 2.56 3.64
CA GLN A 248 -12.55 1.56 3.70
C GLN A 248 -11.24 2.17 3.18
N VAL A 249 -10.24 2.26 4.06
CA VAL A 249 -8.85 2.49 3.66
C VAL A 249 -8.24 1.16 3.24
N MET A 250 -7.57 1.16 2.10
CA MET A 250 -6.82 0.01 1.64
C MET A 250 -5.49 0.46 1.05
N TYR A 251 -4.42 -0.23 1.43
CA TYR A 251 -3.11 -0.08 0.82
C TYR A 251 -2.89 -1.21 -0.17
N GLU A 252 -2.34 -0.86 -1.32
CA GLU A 252 -1.82 -1.82 -2.29
C GLU A 252 -0.36 -1.52 -2.54
N VAL A 253 0.47 -2.54 -2.40
CA VAL A 253 1.92 -2.45 -2.52
C VAL A 253 2.39 -3.49 -3.52
N MET A 254 3.14 -3.03 -4.53
CA MET A 254 3.63 -3.86 -5.62
C MET A 254 5.13 -4.09 -5.42
N TRP A 255 5.52 -5.33 -5.18
CA TRP A 255 6.90 -5.73 -4.91
C TRP A 255 7.55 -6.31 -6.16
N ASP A 256 8.66 -5.72 -6.58
CA ASP A 256 9.40 -6.17 -7.75
C ASP A 256 10.29 -7.37 -7.41
N VAL A 257 9.68 -8.55 -7.49
CA VAL A 257 10.37 -9.85 -7.48
C VAL A 257 10.43 -10.48 -8.87
N SER A 258 10.12 -9.68 -9.89
CA SER A 258 9.84 -10.18 -11.22
C SER A 258 11.07 -10.84 -11.82
N ILE A 259 10.91 -12.03 -12.37
CA ILE A 259 11.97 -12.68 -13.15
C ILE A 259 11.79 -12.27 -14.60
N SER A 260 12.72 -11.50 -15.17
CA SER A 260 12.73 -11.26 -16.61
C SER A 260 13.38 -12.48 -17.27
N VAL A 261 12.56 -13.34 -17.87
CA VAL A 261 13.06 -14.37 -18.77
C VAL A 261 13.36 -13.67 -20.10
N PHE A 262 14.52 -13.02 -20.18
CA PHE A 262 15.08 -12.65 -21.48
C PHE A 262 15.32 -13.97 -22.23
N LEU A 263 14.35 -14.38 -23.04
CA LEU A 263 14.57 -15.42 -24.03
C LEU A 263 15.79 -14.94 -24.83
N ARG A 264 16.92 -15.65 -24.72
CA ARG A 264 18.09 -15.44 -25.57
C ARG A 264 17.73 -15.81 -27.01
N ILE A 265 16.88 -15.03 -27.66
CA ILE A 265 16.87 -14.92 -29.10
C ILE A 265 17.88 -13.81 -29.41
N PHE A 266 19.10 -14.24 -29.70
CA PHE A 266 20.01 -13.45 -30.52
C PHE A 266 19.27 -13.13 -31.83
N LEU A 267 18.68 -11.94 -31.92
CA LEU A 267 18.38 -11.24 -33.18
C LEU A 267 18.03 -9.78 -32.85
N LEU A 268 19.09 -8.99 -32.70
CA LEU A 268 19.24 -7.66 -33.29
C LEU A 268 17.97 -6.79 -33.39
N PHE A 269 17.45 -6.27 -32.28
CA PHE A 269 16.67 -5.02 -32.27
C PHE A 269 16.83 -4.34 -30.91
N GLU A 270 18.00 -3.74 -30.68
CA GLU A 270 18.09 -2.55 -29.85
C GLU A 270 17.24 -1.47 -30.53
N VAL A 271 16.13 -1.06 -29.94
CA VAL A 271 15.59 0.32 -29.87
C VAL A 271 14.27 0.20 -29.06
N LEU A 272 14.11 1.08 -28.05
CA LEU A 272 12.94 1.28 -27.16
C LEU A 272 13.01 0.73 -25.72
N ALA A 273 14.18 0.68 -25.08
CA ALA A 273 14.24 0.72 -23.62
C ALA A 273 14.48 2.17 -23.16
N ASN A 274 13.58 2.68 -22.31
CA ASN A 274 13.61 3.99 -21.66
C ASN A 274 14.98 4.23 -20.97
N PRO A 275 15.68 5.37 -21.19
CA PRO A 275 17.06 5.54 -20.72
C PRO A 275 17.20 5.77 -19.20
N GLY A 276 16.10 5.83 -18.44
CA GLY A 276 16.10 6.15 -17.00
C GLY A 276 16.04 4.96 -16.05
N GLY A 277 15.81 3.73 -16.53
CA GLY A 277 15.76 2.54 -15.68
C GLY A 277 17.13 1.88 -15.61
N THR A 278 17.82 1.95 -14.48
CA THR A 278 19.04 1.17 -14.27
C THR A 278 18.74 -0.31 -14.50
N SER A 279 19.25 -0.86 -15.60
CA SER A 279 19.38 -2.30 -15.85
C SER A 279 20.39 -2.87 -14.84
N GLN A 280 19.98 -2.98 -13.58
CA GLN A 280 20.43 -4.10 -12.77
C GLN A 280 19.62 -5.28 -13.28
N THR A 281 20.27 -6.33 -13.76
CA THR A 281 19.65 -7.65 -13.93
C THR A 281 18.76 -7.89 -12.71
N ARG A 282 17.44 -8.04 -12.89
CA ARG A 282 16.49 -8.06 -11.77
C ARG A 282 17.03 -9.02 -10.69
N PRO A 283 17.25 -8.56 -9.45
CA PRO A 283 18.12 -9.24 -8.48
C PRO A 283 17.65 -10.62 -8.05
N PHE A 284 16.44 -11.01 -8.48
CA PHE A 284 15.74 -12.26 -8.19
C PHE A 284 15.68 -13.22 -9.38
N ASN A 285 16.31 -12.86 -10.51
CA ASN A 285 16.35 -13.67 -11.75
C ASN A 285 17.12 -14.99 -11.61
N ASP A 286 18.02 -15.10 -10.63
CA ASP A 286 18.86 -16.27 -10.43
C ASP A 286 18.10 -17.35 -9.65
N PRO A 287 17.75 -18.51 -10.23
CA PRO A 287 17.05 -19.56 -9.50
C PRO A 287 17.88 -20.13 -8.34
N GLU A 288 19.21 -20.01 -8.39
CA GLU A 288 20.11 -20.58 -7.37
C GLU A 288 20.06 -19.84 -6.03
N ILE A 289 19.57 -18.59 -6.02
CA ILE A 289 19.40 -17.87 -4.75
C ILE A 289 18.10 -18.26 -4.01
N TRP A 290 17.19 -18.99 -4.66
CA TRP A 290 15.92 -19.41 -4.07
C TRP A 290 16.07 -20.68 -3.21
N PRO A 291 15.26 -20.85 -2.14
CA PRO A 291 15.27 -22.08 -1.35
C PRO A 291 14.83 -23.31 -2.16
N GLU A 292 15.60 -24.40 -2.10
CA GLU A 292 15.24 -25.68 -2.75
C GLU A 292 14.18 -26.48 -1.97
N ASP A 293 14.10 -26.24 -0.66
CA ASP A 293 13.20 -26.93 0.26
C ASP A 293 11.76 -26.37 0.22
N GLY A 294 11.51 -25.34 -0.58
CA GLY A 294 10.22 -24.65 -0.64
C GLY A 294 9.87 -23.87 0.63
N SER A 295 10.85 -23.56 1.48
CA SER A 295 10.66 -22.63 2.61
C SER A 295 10.27 -21.23 2.11
N GLN A 296 9.63 -20.45 2.98
CA GLN A 296 9.19 -19.08 2.66
C GLN A 296 10.43 -18.17 2.47
N PRO A 297 10.71 -17.66 1.26
CA PRO A 297 11.87 -16.80 1.03
C PRO A 297 11.59 -15.34 1.41
N PHE A 298 10.33 -14.92 1.51
CA PHE A 298 9.99 -13.54 1.80
C PHE A 298 9.66 -13.31 3.26
N VAL A 299 10.23 -12.26 3.82
CA VAL A 299 9.97 -11.83 5.20
C VAL A 299 9.72 -10.33 5.22
N LEU A 300 8.79 -9.89 6.07
CA LEU A 300 8.66 -8.48 6.39
C LEU A 300 9.73 -8.10 7.41
N SER A 301 10.12 -6.83 7.44
CA SER A 301 11.13 -6.27 8.37
C SER A 301 10.58 -6.10 9.79
N THR A 302 10.16 -7.23 10.37
CA THR A 302 9.66 -7.34 11.73
C THR A 302 10.71 -8.00 12.62
N GLY A 303 11.06 -7.38 13.76
CA GLY A 303 12.01 -7.96 14.72
C GLY A 303 13.49 -7.85 14.34
N ASP A 304 13.87 -6.86 13.52
CA ASP A 304 15.27 -6.58 13.19
C ASP A 304 15.93 -5.76 14.33
N GLU A 305 16.33 -6.42 15.42
CA GLU A 305 17.26 -5.86 16.42
C GLU A 305 18.73 -5.93 15.97
#